data_AF-A0A2R7JV91-F1
#
_entry.id   AF-A0A2R7JV91-F1
#
_cell.length_a   1.000
_cell.length_b   1.000
_cell.length_c   1.000
_cell.angle_alpha   90.00
_cell.angle_beta   90.00
_cell.angle_gamma   90.00
#
_symmetry.space_group_name_H-M   'P 1'
#
loop_
_entity.id
_entity.type
_entity.pdbx_description
1 polymer ?
#
loop_
_entity_poly.entity_id
_entity_poly.type
_entity_poly.pdbx_seq_one_letter_code
_entity_poly.pdbx_strand_id
1 'polypeptide(L)' 'KKTLLQAGNKKVTIKELPNLNHLFQECKTGSPLEYEKIEQTFSPIALEQISNWVLLQTK' A
#
# COMPACT_ATOMS: atom_id res chain seq x y z
N LYS A 1 0.88 14.44 -8.71
CA LYS A 1 0.08 15.29 -7.78
C LYS A 1 -0.72 16.39 -8.48
N LYS A 2 -0.14 17.16 -9.42
CA LYS A 2 -0.84 18.25 -10.14
C LYS A 2 -2.19 17.84 -10.77
N THR A 3 -2.22 16.76 -11.55
CA THR A 3 -3.46 16.24 -12.17
C THR A 3 -4.50 15.83 -11.13
N LEU A 4 -4.07 15.19 -10.04
CA LEU A 4 -4.96 14.76 -8.96
C LEU A 4 -5.64 15.95 -8.27
N LEU A 5 -4.87 17.02 -8.01
CA LEU A 5 -5.39 18.27 -7.45
C LEU A 5 -6.35 18.97 -8.42
N GLN A 6 -6.01 19.04 -9.71
CA GLN A 6 -6.87 19.61 -10.75
C GLN A 6 -8.20 18.84 -10.89
N ALA A 7 -8.18 17.53 -10.70
CA ALA A 7 -9.36 16.68 -10.67
C ALA A 7 -10.14 16.74 -9.34
N GLY A 8 -9.77 17.60 -8.40
CA GLY A 8 -10.49 17.80 -7.13
C GLY A 8 -10.12 16.81 -6.02
N ASN A 9 -9.12 15.94 -6.21
CA ASN A 9 -8.67 15.02 -5.17
C ASN A 9 -7.81 15.75 -4.13
N LYS A 10 -8.45 16.16 -3.02
CA LYS A 10 -7.81 16.95 -1.95
C LYS A 10 -7.09 16.11 -0.89
N LYS A 11 -7.48 14.85 -0.73
CA LYS A 11 -6.95 13.92 0.27
C LYS A 11 -6.17 12.84 -0.48
N VAL A 12 -4.88 13.06 -0.70
CA VAL A 12 -4.02 12.13 -1.47
C VAL A 12 -2.69 11.96 -0.76
N THR A 13 -2.35 10.70 -0.46
CA THR A 13 -1.03 10.30 0.03
C THR A 13 -0.43 9.33 -0.97
N ILE A 14 0.84 9.54 -1.32
CA ILE A 14 1.63 8.60 -2.12
C ILE A 14 2.78 8.19 -1.22
N LYS A 15 2.87 6.90 -0.90
CA LYS A 15 3.88 6.34 -0.02
C LYS A 15 4.38 5.03 -0.61
N GLU A 16 5.69 4.92 -0.74
CA GLU A 16 6.35 3.67 -1.08
C GLU A 16 6.45 2.81 0.18
N LEU A 17 6.12 1.52 0.05
CA LEU A 17 6.26 0.52 1.10
C LEU A 17 7.34 -0.47 0.63
N PRO A 18 8.61 -0.28 1.05
CA PRO A 18 9.69 -1.12 0.59
C PRO A 18 9.48 -2.57 1.06
N ASN A 19 10.05 -3.52 0.31
CA ASN A 19 10.00 -4.96 0.59
C ASN A 19 8.60 -5.59 0.53
N LEU A 20 7.61 -4.91 -0.07
CA LEU A 20 6.33 -5.51 -0.42
C LEU A 20 6.27 -5.84 -1.91
N ASN A 21 5.69 -6.98 -2.26
CA ASN A 21 5.40 -7.34 -3.64
C ASN A 21 4.12 -6.63 -4.13
N HIS A 22 3.73 -6.88 -5.39
CA HIS A 22 2.54 -6.28 -6.00
C HIS A 22 1.20 -6.69 -5.36
N LEU A 23 1.20 -7.76 -4.56
CA LEU A 23 0.04 -8.22 -3.80
C LEU A 23 0.04 -7.67 -2.36
N PHE A 24 0.95 -6.74 -2.06
CA PHE A 24 1.19 -6.20 -0.72
C PHE A 24 1.61 -7.25 0.31
N GLN A 25 2.28 -8.32 -0.12
CA GLN A 25 2.88 -9.29 0.78
C GLN A 25 4.36 -8.95 0.99
N GLU A 26 4.89 -9.19 2.19
CA GLU A 26 6.31 -9.04 2.49
C GLU A 26 7.14 -10.06 1.70
N CYS A 27 8.19 -9.57 1.03
CA CYS A 27 8.97 -10.36 0.08
C CYS A 27 10.45 -9.95 0.08
N LYS A 28 11.32 -10.80 -0.48
CA LYS A 28 12.75 -10.49 -0.62
C LYS A 28 13.09 -9.87 -1.97
N THR A 29 12.51 -10.41 -3.05
CA THR A 29 12.82 -9.98 -4.43
C THR A 29 11.62 -9.39 -5.15
N GLY A 30 10.41 -9.67 -4.67
CA GLY A 30 9.16 -9.27 -5.34
C GLY A 30 8.78 -10.16 -6.51
N SER A 31 9.56 -11.22 -6.77
CA SER A 31 9.32 -12.16 -7.87
C SER A 31 8.00 -12.92 -7.68
N PRO A 32 7.22 -13.13 -8.75
CA PRO A 32 6.04 -14.01 -8.73
C PRO A 32 6.32 -15.43 -8.22
N LEU A 33 7.56 -15.92 -8.35
CA LEU A 33 7.98 -17.22 -7.82
C LEU A 33 7.94 -17.30 -6.27
N GLU A 34 7.87 -16.16 -5.58
CA GLU A 34 7.68 -16.12 -4.14
C GLU A 34 6.20 -16.22 -3.73
N TYR A 35 5.25 -15.92 -4.63
CA TYR A 35 3.83 -15.72 -4.24
C TYR A 35 3.22 -16.97 -3.61
N GLU A 36 3.48 -18.14 -4.18
CA GLU A 36 3.00 -19.43 -3.65
C GLU A 36 3.69 -19.86 -2.34
N LYS A 37 4.85 -19.28 -2.04
CA LYS A 37 5.68 -19.62 -0.87
C LYS A 37 5.40 -18.70 0.31
N ILE A 38 4.84 -17.53 0.05
CA ILE A 38 4.47 -16.56 1.07
C ILE A 38 3.07 -16.89 1.58
N GLU A 39 3.00 -17.34 2.83
CA GLU A 39 1.73 -17.67 3.50
C GLU A 39 0.88 -16.42 3.77
N GLN A 40 1.52 -15.27 3.99
CA GLN A 40 0.86 -14.01 4.29
C GLN A 40 -0.12 -13.61 3.17
N THR A 41 -1.39 -13.39 3.51
CA THR A 41 -2.38 -12.90 2.52
C THR A 41 -2.19 -11.42 2.18
N PHE A 42 -1.83 -10.61 3.18
CA PHE A 42 -1.62 -9.17 3.03
C PHE A 42 -0.73 -8.65 4.17
N SER A 43 0.16 -7.68 3.91
CA SER A 43 1.07 -7.15 4.93
C SER A 43 0.32 -6.35 5.99
N PRO A 44 0.52 -6.64 7.28
CA PRO A 44 0.02 -5.81 8.38
C PRO A 44 0.50 -4.36 8.28
N ILE A 45 1.71 -4.13 7.77
CA ILE A 45 2.27 -2.78 7.58
C ILE A 45 1.43 -2.01 6.57
N ALA A 46 1.07 -2.64 5.44
CA ALA A 46 0.23 -2.02 4.44
C ALA A 46 -1.19 -1.74 4.98
N LEU A 47 -1.79 -2.70 5.71
CA LEU A 47 -3.10 -2.52 6.35
C LEU A 47 -3.09 -1.35 7.34
N GLU A 48 -2.05 -1.24 8.16
CA GLU A 48 -1.90 -0.14 9.11
C GLU A 48 -1.78 1.22 8.41
N GLN A 49 -1.02 1.31 7.32
CA GLN A 49 -0.92 2.57 6.56
C GLN A 49 -2.27 2.97 5.94
N ILE A 50 -3.00 2.01 5.39
CA ILE A 50 -4.33 2.25 4.79
C ILE A 50 -5.32 2.67 5.88
N SER A 51 -5.40 1.92 6.99
CA SER A 51 -6.37 2.20 8.06
C SER A 51 -6.10 3.55 8.72
N ASN A 52 -4.84 3.88 9.02
CA ASN A 52 -4.45 5.17 9.56
C ASN A 52 -4.79 6.32 8.61
N TRP A 53 -4.59 6.13 7.30
CA TRP A 53 -4.95 7.13 6.31
C TRP A 53 -6.45 7.37 6.26
N VAL A 54 -7.26 6.30 6.24
CA VAL A 54 -8.73 6.38 6.25
C VAL A 54 -9.22 7.08 7.51
N LEU A 55 -8.74 6.68 8.68
CA LEU A 55 -9.13 7.26 9.97
C LEU A 55 -8.80 8.75 10.09
N LEU A 56 -7.73 9.21 9.45
CA LEU A 56 -7.40 10.65 9.37
C LEU A 56 -8.42 11.43 8.52
N GLN A 57 -9.08 10.78 7.56
CA GLN A 57 -10.02 11.47 6.66
C GLN A 57 -11.44 11.57 7.22
N THR A 58 -11.79 10.74 8.20
CA THR A 58 -13.11 10.62 8.81
C THR A 58 -13.24 11.36 10.15
N LYS A 59 -12.17 12.03 10.58
CA LYS A 59 -12.23 13.04 11.65
C LYS A 59 -12.69 14.37 11.07
#